data_AF-A0A841ER04-F1
#
_entry.id   AF-A0A841ER04-F1
#
_cell.length_a   1.000
_cell.length_b   1.000
_cell.length_c   1.000
_cell.angle_alpha   90.00
_cell.angle_beta   90.00
_cell.angle_gamma   90.00
#
_symmetry.space_group_name_H-M   'P 1'
#
loop_
_entity.id
_entity.type
_entity.pdbx_description
1 polymer ?
#
loop_
_entity_poly.entity_id
_entity_poly.type
_entity_poly.pdbx_seq_one_letter_code
_entity_poly.pdbx_strand_id
1 'polypeptide(L)'
;MGENKIMNMFQQSLLKNELSSFICGKGEYLVIDREYGGHWSLGSYKNYIEPNLSEGILPIEFWEKLSLSFDKVDNLNIFLDNLIGYFIPYYNCSDEDLKKYRVSNTPIEIVNKIREILILNKESLLIDNRGTGIEWNSKSGLWGGIISNLLIIRKRGGPNFLTDEFI
;
A
#
# COMPACT_ATOMS: atom_id res chain seq x y z
N MET A 1 16.23 20.00 27.99
CA MET A 1 16.30 20.45 26.58
C MET A 1 15.92 19.27 25.72
N GLY A 2 14.81 19.38 24.99
CA GLY A 2 14.16 18.26 24.31
C GLY A 2 15.01 17.71 23.17
N GLU A 3 15.09 16.39 23.09
CA GLU A 3 15.62 15.71 21.91
C GLU A 3 14.76 16.11 20.71
N ASN A 4 15.33 16.87 19.77
CA ASN A 4 14.79 17.01 18.42
C ASN A 4 14.89 15.63 17.76
N LYS A 5 13.96 14.75 18.08
CA LYS A 5 13.84 13.45 17.41
C LYS A 5 13.43 13.77 15.99
N ILE A 6 14.36 13.64 15.05
CA ILE A 6 14.07 13.80 13.61
C ILE A 6 12.89 12.87 13.32
N MET A 7 11.76 13.47 13.00
CA MET A 7 10.53 12.74 12.78
C MET A 7 10.68 11.91 11.50
N ASN A 8 10.26 10.66 11.55
CA ASN A 8 10.42 9.78 10.40
C ASN A 8 9.43 10.18 9.28
N MET A 9 9.75 9.83 8.03
CA MET A 9 8.93 10.23 6.87
C MET A 9 7.48 9.74 6.95
N PHE A 10 7.24 8.57 7.56
CA PHE A 10 5.89 8.04 7.74
C PHE A 10 5.06 8.94 8.67
N GLN A 11 5.54 9.20 9.87
CA GLN A 11 4.90 10.10 10.84
C GLN A 11 4.71 11.51 10.27
N GLN A 12 5.71 12.02 9.55
CA GLN A 12 5.61 13.30 8.85
C GLN A 12 4.47 13.32 7.83
N SER A 13 4.35 12.28 7.00
CA SER A 13 3.28 12.20 6.01
C SER A 13 1.89 12.13 6.65
N LEU A 14 1.76 11.44 7.78
CA LEU A 14 0.52 11.45 8.54
C LEU A 14 0.23 12.86 9.07
N LEU A 15 1.17 13.51 9.76
CA LEU A 15 0.94 14.84 10.35
C LEU A 15 0.64 15.92 9.32
N LYS A 16 1.29 15.88 8.16
CA LYS A 16 1.12 16.88 7.09
C LYS A 16 -0.04 16.59 6.13
N ASN A 17 -0.78 15.49 6.30
CA ASN A 17 -1.78 15.00 5.34
C ASN A 17 -1.20 14.71 3.94
N GLU A 18 0.02 14.19 3.90
CA GLU A 18 0.77 13.88 2.68
C GLU A 18 0.86 12.36 2.44
N LEU A 19 -0.04 11.56 3.02
CA LEU A 19 0.00 10.10 2.92
C LEU A 19 -0.05 9.62 1.46
N SER A 20 -0.80 10.29 0.58
CA SER A 20 -0.83 9.97 -0.85
C SER A 20 0.52 10.21 -1.53
N SER A 21 1.18 11.33 -1.23
CA SER A 21 2.53 11.63 -1.69
C SER A 21 3.54 10.62 -1.16
N PHE A 22 3.40 10.19 0.09
CA PHE A 22 4.25 9.17 0.70
C PHE A 22 4.08 7.80 0.05
N ILE A 23 2.84 7.35 -0.19
CA ILE A 23 2.57 6.06 -0.86
C ILE A 23 3.09 6.08 -2.30
N CYS A 24 2.94 7.20 -3.02
CA CYS A 24 3.41 7.31 -4.40
C CYS A 24 4.90 7.67 -4.54
N GLY A 25 5.65 7.82 -3.44
CA GLY A 25 7.05 8.23 -3.48
C GLY A 25 7.29 9.59 -4.14
N LYS A 26 6.40 10.57 -3.93
CA LYS A 26 6.55 11.92 -4.50
C LYS A 26 7.56 12.75 -3.68
N GLY A 27 8.43 13.48 -4.38
CA GLY A 27 9.35 14.43 -3.76
C GLY A 27 10.31 13.75 -2.78
N GLU A 28 10.33 14.22 -1.53
CA GLU A 28 11.20 13.70 -0.48
C GLU A 28 10.90 12.24 -0.07
N TYR A 29 9.73 11.71 -0.43
CA TYR A 29 9.33 10.34 -0.12
C TYR A 29 9.84 9.29 -1.12
N LEU A 30 10.53 9.71 -2.18
CA LEU A 30 11.04 8.78 -3.19
C LEU A 30 12.14 7.88 -2.62
N VAL A 31 11.82 6.61 -2.43
CA VAL A 31 12.81 5.53 -2.32
C VAL A 31 13.01 4.92 -3.70
N ILE A 32 14.21 4.99 -4.26
CA ILE A 32 14.49 4.49 -5.62
C ILE A 32 14.67 2.96 -5.61
N ASP A 33 13.95 2.27 -6.50
CA ASP A 33 14.24 0.88 -6.84
C ASP A 33 15.46 0.83 -7.76
N ARG A 34 16.55 0.20 -7.30
CA ARG A 34 17.80 0.12 -8.07
C ARG A 34 17.75 -0.90 -9.20
N GLU A 35 16.82 -1.85 -9.14
CA GLU A 35 16.67 -2.91 -10.12
C GLU A 35 15.73 -2.48 -11.26
N TYR A 36 14.60 -1.89 -10.90
CA TYR A 36 13.53 -1.59 -11.85
C TYR A 36 13.27 -0.10 -12.08
N GLY A 37 13.94 0.79 -11.33
CA GLY A 37 13.66 2.22 -11.34
C GLY A 37 12.33 2.57 -10.66
N GLY A 38 12.03 3.86 -10.50
CA GLY A 38 10.79 4.30 -9.84
C GLY A 38 10.78 4.12 -8.32
N HIS A 39 9.58 4.20 -7.73
CA HIS A 39 9.42 4.11 -6.28
C HIS A 39 9.44 2.65 -5.80
N TRP A 40 10.29 2.35 -4.83
CA TRP A 40 10.43 1.04 -4.22
C TRP A 40 9.56 0.92 -2.97
N SER A 41 8.33 0.45 -3.16
CA SER A 41 7.34 0.35 -2.07
C SER A 41 7.83 -0.50 -0.89
N LEU A 42 8.47 -1.64 -1.15
CA LEU A 42 9.00 -2.49 -0.08
C LEU A 42 10.12 -1.81 0.72
N GLY A 43 10.99 -1.05 0.05
CA GLY A 43 12.05 -0.28 0.71
C GLY A 43 11.49 0.82 1.58
N SER A 44 10.52 1.57 1.06
CA SER A 44 9.82 2.61 1.82
C SER A 44 9.14 2.04 3.06
N TYR A 45 8.45 0.90 2.93
CA TYR A 45 7.84 0.21 4.06
C TYR A 45 8.87 -0.15 5.14
N LYS A 46 9.97 -0.82 4.76
CA LYS A 46 11.01 -1.26 5.71
C LYS A 46 11.73 -0.09 6.40
N ASN A 47 11.93 1.01 5.69
CA ASN A 47 12.67 2.16 6.22
C ASN A 47 11.78 3.06 7.09
N TYR A 48 10.49 3.18 6.78
CA TYR A 48 9.64 4.23 7.35
C TYR A 48 8.39 3.70 8.05
N ILE A 49 7.73 2.65 7.55
CA ILE A 49 6.53 2.11 8.19
C ILE A 49 6.92 1.15 9.31
N GLU A 50 7.61 0.06 8.97
CA GLU A 50 7.91 -1.06 9.87
C GLU A 50 8.54 -0.64 11.21
N PRO A 51 9.54 0.27 11.24
CA PRO A 51 10.17 0.67 12.51
C PRO A 51 9.27 1.53 13.42
N ASN A 52 8.11 1.97 12.91
CA ASN A 52 7.19 2.90 13.59
C ASN A 52 5.83 2.27 13.90
N LEU A 53 5.68 0.97 13.68
CA LEU A 53 4.46 0.25 14.06
C LEU A 53 4.47 -0.02 15.57
N SER A 54 3.64 0.69 16.32
CA SER A 54 3.35 0.33 17.71
C SER A 54 2.59 -0.98 17.73
N GLU A 55 3.05 -1.96 18.52
CA GLU A 55 2.44 -3.30 18.61
C GLU A 55 2.34 -4.01 17.24
N GLY A 56 3.13 -3.58 16.26
CA GLY A 56 3.11 -4.15 14.92
C GLY A 56 1.87 -3.78 14.09
N ILE A 57 1.03 -2.83 14.49
CA ILE A 57 -0.16 -2.39 13.73
C ILE A 57 0.00 -1.01 13.10
N LEU A 58 -0.69 -0.79 11.98
CA LEU A 58 -0.82 0.53 11.38
C LEU A 58 -1.72 1.42 12.27
N PRO A 59 -1.31 2.67 12.54
CA PRO A 59 -2.05 3.57 13.42
C PRO A 59 -3.40 3.99 12.81
N ILE A 60 -4.36 4.40 13.65
CA ILE A 60 -5.70 4.77 13.18
C ILE A 60 -5.65 5.94 12.17
N GLU A 61 -4.73 6.88 12.38
CA GLU A 61 -4.51 8.04 11.52
C GLU A 61 -4.08 7.63 10.10
N PHE A 62 -3.41 6.48 9.94
CA PHE A 62 -3.10 5.94 8.62
C PHE A 62 -4.37 5.58 7.87
N TRP A 63 -5.29 4.86 8.52
CA TRP A 63 -6.53 4.41 7.89
C TRP A 63 -7.47 5.58 7.55
N GLU A 64 -7.58 6.56 8.44
CA GLU A 64 -8.36 7.78 8.21
C GLU A 64 -7.83 8.56 6.99
N LYS A 65 -6.51 8.78 6.93
CA LYS A 65 -5.88 9.50 5.82
C LYS A 65 -5.90 8.69 4.53
N LEU A 66 -5.85 7.36 4.62
CA LEU A 66 -5.99 6.49 3.46
C LEU A 66 -7.38 6.64 2.84
N SER A 67 -8.42 6.61 3.66
CA SER A 67 -9.80 6.85 3.22
C SER A 67 -9.94 8.18 2.48
N LEU A 68 -9.38 9.26 3.04
CA LEU A 68 -9.36 10.59 2.40
C LEU A 68 -8.52 10.66 1.12
N SER A 69 -7.52 9.80 0.97
CA SER A 69 -6.59 9.84 -0.17
C SER A 69 -7.24 9.28 -1.44
N PHE A 70 -8.12 8.28 -1.34
CA PHE A 70 -8.74 7.66 -2.53
C PHE A 70 -9.45 8.66 -3.44
N ASP A 71 -10.07 9.69 -2.87
CA ASP A 71 -10.82 10.69 -3.63
C ASP A 71 -9.97 11.91 -4.07
N LYS A 72 -8.70 11.98 -3.63
CA LYS A 72 -7.82 13.15 -3.83
C LYS A 72 -6.51 12.83 -4.56
N VAL A 73 -6.27 11.58 -4.91
CA VAL A 73 -5.04 11.17 -5.60
C VAL A 73 -5.08 11.53 -7.08
N ASP A 74 -4.05 12.22 -7.56
CA ASP A 74 -3.92 12.57 -8.99
C ASP A 74 -3.84 11.34 -9.90
N ASN A 75 -3.26 10.25 -9.39
CA ASN A 75 -3.07 9.01 -10.14
C ASN A 75 -3.43 7.81 -9.25
N LEU A 76 -4.70 7.43 -9.31
CA LEU A 76 -5.27 6.35 -8.52
C LEU A 76 -4.64 4.99 -8.84
N ASN A 77 -4.25 4.73 -10.09
CA ASN A 77 -3.65 3.44 -10.47
C ASN A 77 -2.29 3.22 -9.79
N ILE A 78 -1.40 4.21 -9.87
CA ILE A 78 -0.07 4.15 -9.24
C ILE A 78 -0.18 4.19 -7.72
N PHE A 79 -1.12 4.96 -7.20
CA PHE A 79 -1.41 4.96 -5.77
C PHE A 79 -1.83 3.56 -5.28
N LEU A 80 -2.75 2.91 -6.00
CA LEU A 80 -3.24 1.58 -5.66
C LEU A 80 -2.12 0.53 -5.73
N ASP A 81 -1.32 0.55 -6.80
CA ASP A 81 -0.20 -0.38 -6.96
C ASP A 81 0.79 -0.31 -5.78
N ASN A 82 1.22 0.90 -5.42
CA ASN A 82 2.14 1.10 -4.30
C ASN A 82 1.50 0.78 -2.95
N LEU A 83 0.23 1.15 -2.74
CA LEU A 83 -0.51 0.81 -1.52
C LEU A 83 -0.57 -0.70 -1.30
N ILE A 84 -0.91 -1.46 -2.34
CA ILE A 84 -0.91 -2.91 -2.26
C ILE A 84 0.51 -3.43 -2.01
N GLY A 85 1.53 -2.81 -2.62
CA GLY A 85 2.94 -3.06 -2.32
C GLY A 85 3.30 -2.91 -0.83
N TYR A 86 2.74 -1.92 -0.12
CA TYR A 86 2.90 -1.76 1.34
C TYR A 86 2.16 -2.82 2.16
N PHE A 87 1.02 -3.31 1.67
CA PHE A 87 0.25 -4.35 2.35
C PHE A 87 0.89 -5.74 2.29
N ILE A 88 1.68 -6.03 1.25
CA ILE A 88 2.39 -7.32 1.14
C ILE A 88 3.25 -7.61 2.38
N PRO A 89 4.22 -6.76 2.77
CA PRO A 89 5.02 -7.01 3.97
C PRO A 89 4.18 -6.86 5.25
N TYR A 90 3.19 -5.95 5.28
CA TYR A 90 2.33 -5.78 6.45
C TYR A 90 1.52 -7.04 6.80
N TYR A 91 1.00 -7.78 5.82
CA TYR A 91 0.31 -9.04 6.10
C TYR A 91 1.23 -10.28 6.05
N ASN A 92 2.51 -10.11 5.70
CA ASN A 92 3.50 -11.19 5.75
C ASN A 92 4.10 -11.31 7.15
N CYS A 93 3.31 -11.86 8.07
CA CYS A 93 3.71 -12.05 9.47
C CYS A 93 3.66 -13.54 9.85
N SER A 94 4.72 -14.03 10.47
CA SER A 94 4.79 -15.41 11.00
C SER A 94 4.05 -15.57 12.34
N ASP A 95 3.81 -14.47 13.06
CA ASP A 95 3.02 -14.45 14.27
C ASP A 95 1.53 -14.46 13.89
N GLU A 96 0.87 -15.59 14.19
CA GLU A 96 -0.53 -15.81 13.86
C GLU A 96 -1.49 -14.89 14.63
N ASP A 97 -1.15 -14.52 15.87
CA ASP A 97 -1.98 -13.65 16.70
C ASP A 97 -1.85 -12.21 16.25
N LEU A 98 -0.63 -11.74 15.98
CA LEU A 98 -0.41 -10.42 15.38
C LEU A 98 -1.07 -10.32 14.01
N LYS A 99 -1.01 -11.38 13.19
CA LYS A 99 -1.69 -11.39 11.89
C LYS A 99 -3.20 -11.27 12.03
N LYS A 100 -3.84 -12.06 12.90
CA LYS A 100 -5.28 -11.92 13.19
C LYS A 100 -5.60 -10.52 13.68
N TYR A 101 -4.75 -9.97 14.54
CA TYR A 101 -4.92 -8.62 15.07
C TYR A 101 -4.83 -7.55 13.96
N ARG A 102 -3.86 -7.64 13.04
CA ARG A 102 -3.75 -6.76 11.86
C ARG A 102 -4.99 -6.84 10.98
N VAL A 103 -5.52 -8.04 10.72
CA VAL A 103 -6.74 -8.25 9.93
C VAL A 103 -7.95 -7.61 10.61
N SER A 104 -8.16 -7.88 11.90
CA SER A 104 -9.29 -7.32 12.66
C SER A 104 -9.23 -5.80 12.81
N ASN A 105 -8.03 -5.20 12.75
CA ASN A 105 -7.82 -3.75 12.76
C ASN A 105 -7.73 -3.12 11.36
N THR A 106 -7.95 -3.89 10.30
CA THR A 106 -8.09 -3.32 8.95
C THR A 106 -9.55 -2.92 8.76
N PRO A 107 -9.87 -1.62 8.57
CA PRO A 107 -11.27 -1.20 8.45
C PRO A 107 -11.94 -1.83 7.23
N ILE A 108 -13.14 -2.34 7.42
CA ILE A 108 -13.89 -3.03 6.36
C ILE A 108 -14.24 -2.07 5.21
N GLU A 109 -14.40 -0.78 5.51
CA GLU A 109 -14.62 0.29 4.56
C GLU A 109 -13.45 0.44 3.59
N ILE A 110 -12.21 0.29 4.08
CA ILE A 110 -11.00 0.30 3.23
C ILE A 110 -10.98 -0.92 2.31
N VAL A 111 -11.32 -2.10 2.85
CA VAL A 111 -11.40 -3.33 2.06
C VAL A 111 -12.43 -3.17 0.94
N ASN A 112 -13.61 -2.67 1.25
CA ASN A 112 -14.69 -2.45 0.28
C ASN A 112 -14.35 -1.37 -0.74
N LYS A 113 -13.73 -0.26 -0.32
CA LYS A 113 -13.31 0.81 -1.24
C LYS A 113 -12.26 0.32 -2.23
N ILE A 114 -11.28 -0.50 -1.78
CA ILE A 114 -10.30 -1.11 -2.68
C ILE A 114 -10.99 -2.05 -3.69
N ARG A 115 -11.93 -2.90 -3.25
CA ARG A 115 -12.71 -3.77 -4.15
C ARG A 115 -13.47 -2.97 -5.22
N GLU A 116 -14.15 -1.90 -4.79
CA GLU A 116 -14.90 -1.01 -5.67
C GLU A 116 -13.98 -0.37 -6.72
N ILE A 117 -12.84 0.17 -6.28
CA ILE A 117 -11.84 0.78 -7.17
C ILE A 117 -11.32 -0.22 -8.20
N LEU A 118 -11.04 -1.47 -7.79
CA LEU A 118 -10.58 -2.52 -8.71
C LEU A 118 -11.61 -2.81 -9.80
N ILE A 119 -12.89 -2.90 -9.44
CA ILE A 119 -13.96 -3.14 -10.41
C ILE A 119 -14.10 -1.95 -11.36
N LEU A 120 -14.22 -0.74 -10.83
CA LEU A 120 -14.46 0.47 -11.62
C LEU A 120 -13.29 0.83 -12.53
N ASN A 121 -12.05 0.56 -12.11
CA ASN A 121 -10.85 0.97 -12.82
C ASN A 121 -10.15 -0.17 -13.57
N LYS A 122 -10.77 -1.35 -13.67
CA LYS A 122 -10.16 -2.54 -14.29
C LYS A 122 -9.54 -2.24 -15.67
N GLU A 123 -10.29 -1.63 -16.58
CA GLU A 123 -9.81 -1.34 -17.93
C GLU A 123 -8.63 -0.36 -17.94
N SER A 124 -8.67 0.64 -17.06
CA SER A 124 -7.56 1.59 -16.87
C SER A 124 -6.29 0.88 -16.36
N LEU A 125 -6.45 -0.04 -15.41
CA LEU A 125 -5.34 -0.82 -14.84
C LEU A 125 -4.74 -1.82 -15.83
N LEU A 126 -5.53 -2.37 -16.76
CA LEU A 126 -5.06 -3.35 -17.75
C LEU A 126 -4.09 -2.75 -18.77
N ILE A 127 -4.25 -1.46 -19.09
CA ILE A 127 -3.45 -0.76 -20.10
C ILE A 127 -2.33 0.11 -19.49
N ASP A 128 -2.39 0.36 -18.18
CA ASP A 128 -1.41 1.19 -17.49
C ASP A 128 -0.13 0.40 -17.19
N ASN A 129 0.96 0.78 -17.86
CA ASN A 129 2.28 0.18 -17.75
C ASN A 129 3.28 1.08 -17.02
N ARG A 130 2.82 1.98 -16.15
CA ARG A 130 3.71 2.91 -15.42
C ARG A 130 4.19 2.36 -14.06
N GLY A 131 3.81 1.13 -13.71
CA GLY A 131 4.25 0.47 -12.48
C GLY A 131 5.73 0.09 -12.50
N THR A 132 6.36 0.10 -11.33
CA THR A 132 7.76 -0.34 -11.17
C THR A 132 7.90 -1.81 -11.57
N GLY A 133 8.79 -2.11 -12.52
CA GLY A 133 9.06 -3.49 -12.97
C GLY A 133 7.94 -4.16 -13.77
N ILE A 134 6.93 -3.40 -14.18
CA ILE A 134 5.73 -3.97 -14.83
C ILE A 134 6.00 -4.60 -16.19
N GLU A 135 6.90 -4.01 -16.98
CA GLU A 135 7.31 -4.52 -18.29
C GLU A 135 7.94 -5.92 -18.20
N TRP A 136 8.48 -6.27 -17.03
CA TRP A 136 9.12 -7.55 -16.75
C TRP A 136 8.15 -8.55 -16.10
N ASN A 137 7.21 -8.05 -15.31
CA ASN A 137 6.46 -8.87 -14.34
C ASN A 137 4.96 -9.01 -14.64
N SER A 138 4.40 -8.28 -15.61
CA SER A 138 2.96 -8.35 -15.93
C SER A 138 2.69 -8.30 -17.43
N LYS A 139 1.83 -9.19 -17.91
CA LYS A 139 1.28 -9.17 -19.29
C LYS A 139 -0.02 -8.36 -19.40
N SER A 140 -0.48 -7.78 -18.31
CA SER A 140 -1.81 -7.16 -18.21
C SER A 140 -1.75 -5.87 -17.39
N GLY A 141 -0.76 -5.02 -17.67
CA GLY A 141 -0.57 -3.76 -16.98
C GLY A 141 -0.48 -3.90 -15.45
N LEU A 142 -0.86 -2.84 -14.74
CA LEU A 142 -0.92 -2.79 -13.27
C LEU A 142 -1.90 -3.82 -12.72
N TRP A 143 -2.95 -4.13 -13.48
CA TRP A 143 -3.96 -5.11 -13.09
C TRP A 143 -3.34 -6.46 -12.70
N GLY A 144 -2.51 -7.03 -13.56
CA GLY A 144 -1.90 -8.34 -13.31
C GLY A 144 -1.05 -8.39 -12.03
N GLY A 145 -0.25 -7.35 -11.79
CA GLY A 145 0.59 -7.23 -10.60
C GLY A 145 -0.25 -7.06 -9.33
N ILE A 146 -1.22 -6.15 -9.34
CA ILE A 146 -2.10 -5.89 -8.21
C ILE A 146 -2.89 -7.13 -7.81
N ILE A 147 -3.55 -7.81 -8.75
CA ILE A 147 -4.32 -9.03 -8.46
C ILE A 147 -3.42 -10.13 -7.89
N SER A 148 -2.23 -10.33 -8.48
CA SER A 148 -1.26 -11.31 -7.96
C SER A 148 -0.86 -11.01 -6.52
N ASN A 149 -0.58 -9.74 -6.21
CA ASN A 149 -0.21 -9.32 -4.86
C ASN A 149 -1.37 -9.46 -3.86
N LEU A 150 -2.60 -9.17 -4.26
CA LEU A 150 -3.79 -9.35 -3.42
C LEU A 150 -4.07 -10.83 -3.13
N LEU A 151 -3.88 -11.72 -4.12
CA LEU A 151 -3.95 -13.17 -3.91
C LEU A 151 -2.86 -13.65 -2.93
N ILE A 152 -1.65 -13.11 -3.01
CA ILE A 152 -0.58 -13.39 -2.04
C ILE A 152 -0.98 -12.95 -0.63
N ILE A 153 -1.50 -11.72 -0.48
CA ILE A 153 -1.98 -11.21 0.81
C ILE A 153 -3.05 -12.14 1.39
N ARG A 154 -4.04 -12.54 0.59
CA ARG A 154 -5.08 -13.48 1.02
C ARG A 154 -4.51 -14.84 1.40
N LYS A 155 -3.61 -15.41 0.60
CA LYS A 155 -2.95 -16.70 0.88
C LYS A 155 -2.16 -16.68 2.19
N ARG A 156 -1.62 -15.51 2.55
CA ARG A 156 -0.91 -15.30 3.83
C ARG A 156 -1.84 -15.12 5.03
N GLY A 157 -3.16 -15.09 4.82
CA GLY A 157 -4.17 -14.88 5.86
C GLY A 157 -4.52 -13.41 6.09
N GLY A 158 -4.16 -12.52 5.16
CA GLY A 158 -4.61 -11.12 5.16
C GLY A 158 -6.07 -10.95 4.69
N PRO A 159 -6.60 -9.72 4.71
CA PRO A 159 -7.96 -9.43 4.27
C PRO A 159 -8.19 -9.81 2.80
N ASN A 160 -9.42 -10.22 2.48
CA ASN A 160 -9.80 -10.48 1.10
C ASN A 160 -10.17 -9.17 0.39
N PHE A 161 -9.24 -8.52 -0.29
CA PHE A 161 -9.49 -7.32 -1.09
C PHE A 161 -10.07 -7.60 -2.48
N LEU A 162 -10.32 -8.85 -2.82
CA LEU A 162 -10.91 -9.26 -4.09
C LEU A 162 -12.40 -9.56 -3.90
N THR A 163 -13.19 -9.35 -4.95
CA THR A 163 -14.54 -9.90 -5.04
C THR A 163 -14.48 -11.35 -5.55
N ASP A 164 -15.58 -12.08 -5.36
CA ASP A 164 -15.67 -13.49 -5.75
C ASP A 164 -15.52 -13.71 -7.26
N GLU A 165 -15.68 -12.66 -8.07
CA GLU A 165 -15.49 -12.68 -9.52
C GLU A 165 -14.02 -12.83 -9.96
N PHE A 166 -13.07 -12.72 -9.02
CA PHE A 166 -11.63 -12.84 -9.29
C PHE A 166 -11.01 -14.12 -8.71
N ILE A 167 -11.83 -15.05 -8.20
CA ILE A 167 -11.42 -16.33 -7.58
C ILE A 167 -11.65 -17.48 -8.55
#